data_AF-A0AA91BK76-F1
#
_entry.id   AF-A0AA91BK76-F1
#
_cell.length_a   1.000
_cell.length_b   1.000
_cell.length_c   1.000
_cell.angle_alpha   90.00
_cell.angle_beta   90.00
_cell.angle_gamma   90.00
#
_symmetry.space_group_name_H-M   'P 1'
#
loop_
_entity.id
_entity.type
_entity.pdbx_description
1 polymer ?
#
loop_
_entity_poly.entity_id
_entity_poly.type
_entity_poly.pdbx_seq_one_letter_code
_entity_poly.pdbx_strand_id
1 'polypeptide(L)'
;GYIEVAGRKAQVVIANPAGITCEGCGFINANRATLTTGQVQLNNGQLTGYDVERGEIIVQGAGMDSSRQDHTDLIARSVKVNASLWANDLNVTTGRNQVDAAHQNINTKAADGSPRPTVAVDVANLGGMYAGKIRLIGTESGVGVRNAGEIGASAGDITITADGMLVNSGQISSAQQLTVKTTGEIENAGVLYAQGNTQLTTAGKLSNTGTLAAAGDTSLRAAEVNSSRNSVLGAGVKSDNSRITSGTLRVEASGKLLAQGKNISGTAQHFTGQSLDLSGSQTQSSDLALSAQGGDIDLTGADLSANQLSASTASMLRTDSARLIAEQMTLDAHSLSNVGG
;
A
#
# COMPACT_ATOMS: atom_id res chain seq x y z
N GLY A 1 -3.32 -30.41 -5.64
CA GLY A 1 -3.96 -31.41 -4.76
C GLY A 1 -3.72 -31.06 -3.31
N TYR A 2 -4.59 -31.54 -2.40
CA TYR A 2 -4.46 -31.29 -0.97
C TYR A 2 -3.37 -32.15 -0.32
N ILE A 3 -2.72 -31.59 0.69
CA ILE A 3 -1.76 -32.30 1.56
C ILE A 3 -2.40 -32.47 2.93
N GLU A 4 -2.48 -33.70 3.39
CA GLU A 4 -3.14 -34.07 4.64
C GLU A 4 -2.14 -34.56 5.67
N VAL A 5 -2.23 -34.02 6.89
CA VAL A 5 -1.56 -34.58 8.06
C VAL A 5 -2.51 -35.57 8.73
N ALA A 6 -2.24 -36.87 8.60
CA ALA A 6 -3.01 -37.88 9.31
C ALA A 6 -2.69 -37.86 10.82
N GLY A 7 -3.73 -37.85 11.65
CA GLY A 7 -3.58 -37.90 13.11
C GLY A 7 -3.47 -36.52 13.77
N ARG A 8 -2.41 -36.27 14.54
CA ARG A 8 -2.27 -35.01 15.29
C ARG A 8 -1.92 -33.86 14.33
N LYS A 9 -2.57 -32.71 14.54
CA LYS A 9 -2.30 -31.46 13.80
C LYS A 9 -0.80 -31.13 13.88
N ALA A 10 -0.19 -30.79 12.75
CA ALA A 10 1.24 -30.45 12.67
C ALA A 10 1.51 -29.34 11.65
N GLN A 11 2.71 -28.75 11.72
CA GLN A 11 3.20 -27.84 10.69
C GLN A 11 3.59 -28.64 9.44
N VAL A 12 3.27 -28.11 8.26
CA VAL A 12 3.71 -28.64 6.97
C VAL A 12 4.64 -27.63 6.30
N VAL A 13 5.81 -28.11 5.87
CA VAL A 13 6.78 -27.32 5.11
C VAL A 13 7.05 -28.05 3.79
N ILE A 14 6.91 -27.34 2.67
CA ILE A 14 7.34 -27.80 1.35
C ILE A 14 8.44 -26.88 0.88
N ALA A 15 9.65 -27.42 0.77
CA ALA A 15 10.83 -26.68 0.34
C ALA A 15 11.34 -27.20 -1.00
N ASN A 16 11.34 -26.35 -2.01
CA ASN A 16 11.94 -26.66 -3.31
C ASN A 16 12.63 -25.44 -3.92
N PRO A 17 13.97 -25.35 -3.83
CA PRO A 17 14.75 -24.25 -4.40
C PRO A 17 14.71 -24.09 -5.91
N ALA A 18 14.17 -25.07 -6.65
CA ALA A 18 13.90 -24.90 -8.08
C ALA A 18 12.64 -24.04 -8.34
N GLY A 19 11.71 -23.99 -7.40
CA GLY A 19 10.40 -23.36 -7.54
C GLY A 19 9.26 -24.28 -7.10
N ILE A 20 8.09 -23.70 -6.87
CA ILE A 20 6.86 -24.42 -6.49
C ILE A 20 5.70 -23.87 -7.31
N THR A 21 4.89 -24.75 -7.89
CA THR A 21 3.64 -24.36 -8.54
C THR A 21 2.46 -25.01 -7.81
N CYS A 22 1.50 -24.19 -7.40
CA CYS A 22 0.25 -24.58 -6.78
C CYS A 22 -0.90 -24.40 -7.77
N GLU A 23 -1.55 -25.51 -8.11
CA GLU A 23 -2.74 -25.54 -8.96
C GLU A 23 -3.81 -26.40 -8.26
N GLY A 24 -4.72 -25.75 -7.54
CA GLY A 24 -5.67 -26.42 -6.66
C GLY A 24 -4.98 -27.14 -5.50
N CYS A 25 -3.96 -26.51 -4.90
CA CYS A 25 -3.34 -27.04 -3.69
C CYS A 25 -4.05 -26.53 -2.43
N GLY A 26 -3.87 -27.25 -1.33
CA GLY A 26 -4.40 -26.85 -0.02
C GLY A 26 -3.93 -27.81 1.06
N PHE A 27 -4.30 -27.54 2.31
CA PHE A 27 -3.83 -28.32 3.45
C PHE A 27 -4.97 -28.75 4.37
N ILE A 28 -4.91 -30.00 4.83
CA ILE A 28 -5.86 -30.61 5.76
C ILE A 28 -5.10 -30.95 7.05
N ASN A 29 -5.67 -30.56 8.18
CA ASN A 29 -5.13 -30.83 9.52
C ASN A 29 -3.70 -30.29 9.76
N ALA A 30 -3.35 -29.18 9.08
CA ALA A 30 -2.14 -28.42 9.35
C ALA A 30 -2.46 -27.14 10.12
N ASN A 31 -1.65 -26.75 11.12
CA ASN A 31 -1.80 -25.46 11.81
C ASN A 31 -1.06 -24.33 11.09
N ARG A 32 0.09 -24.65 10.51
CA ARG A 32 0.86 -23.75 9.64
C ARG A 32 1.26 -24.48 8.38
N ALA A 33 1.11 -23.81 7.25
CA ALA A 33 1.60 -24.27 5.95
C ALA A 33 2.66 -23.30 5.42
N THR A 34 3.86 -23.81 5.13
CA THR A 34 4.95 -23.03 4.55
C THR A 34 5.32 -23.60 3.19
N LEU A 35 5.19 -22.80 2.13
CA LEU A 35 5.80 -23.06 0.83
C LEU A 35 7.06 -22.20 0.72
N THR A 36 8.20 -22.82 0.43
CA THR A 36 9.47 -22.10 0.35
C THR A 36 10.35 -22.55 -0.81
N THR A 37 11.04 -21.61 -1.44
CA THR A 37 12.14 -21.91 -2.36
C THR A 37 13.50 -21.78 -1.65
N GLY A 38 13.49 -21.56 -0.34
CA GLY A 38 14.69 -21.60 0.48
C GLY A 38 15.17 -23.02 0.75
N GLN A 39 16.49 -23.16 0.90
CA GLN A 39 17.10 -24.35 1.49
C GLN A 39 16.76 -24.38 2.98
N VAL A 40 16.20 -25.49 3.45
CA VAL A 40 15.84 -25.67 4.86
C VAL A 40 17.11 -25.71 5.72
N GLN A 41 17.11 -24.91 6.77
CA GLN A 41 18.16 -24.89 7.78
C GLN A 41 17.74 -25.72 8.99
N LEU A 42 18.60 -26.67 9.38
CA LEU A 42 18.39 -27.54 10.53
C LEU A 42 19.54 -27.37 11.53
N ASN A 43 19.21 -27.36 12.81
CA ASN A 43 20.17 -27.48 13.90
C ASN A 43 19.74 -28.63 14.81
N ASN A 44 20.57 -29.67 14.95
CA ASN A 44 20.25 -30.87 15.73
C ASN A 44 18.88 -31.50 15.38
N GLY A 45 18.51 -31.49 14.09
CA GLY A 45 17.22 -32.02 13.61
C GLY A 45 16.02 -31.09 13.80
N GLN A 46 16.20 -29.94 14.45
CA GLN A 46 15.16 -28.91 14.58
C GLN A 46 15.23 -27.93 13.41
N LEU A 47 14.08 -27.60 12.83
CA LEU A 47 13.92 -26.52 11.85
C LEU A 47 14.24 -25.16 12.47
N THR A 48 15.26 -24.49 11.93
CA THR A 48 15.67 -23.16 12.40
C THR A 48 15.34 -22.06 11.40
N GLY A 49 15.23 -22.38 10.11
CA GLY A 49 14.85 -21.39 9.10
C GLY A 49 15.00 -21.87 7.66
N TYR A 50 15.04 -20.88 6.76
CA TYR A 50 15.07 -21.05 5.31
C TYR A 50 16.08 -20.07 4.71
N ASP A 51 16.98 -20.57 3.87
CA ASP A 51 17.95 -19.75 3.14
C ASP A 51 17.57 -19.64 1.66
N VAL A 52 17.05 -18.48 1.27
CA VAL A 52 16.47 -18.21 -0.05
C VAL A 52 17.50 -17.55 -0.97
N GLU A 53 17.76 -18.20 -2.09
CA GLU A 53 18.69 -17.72 -3.14
C GLU A 53 18.00 -17.47 -4.49
N ARG A 54 16.99 -18.29 -4.81
CA ARG A 54 16.34 -18.35 -6.12
C ARG A 54 14.97 -19.02 -6.01
N GLY A 55 14.31 -19.19 -7.15
CA GLY A 55 13.05 -19.90 -7.26
C GLY A 55 11.84 -18.99 -7.12
N GLU A 56 10.78 -19.37 -7.83
CA GLU A 56 9.50 -18.69 -7.83
C GLU A 56 8.43 -19.61 -7.22
N ILE A 57 7.50 -19.03 -6.47
CA ILE A 57 6.24 -19.70 -6.13
C ILE A 57 5.15 -19.15 -7.04
N ILE A 58 4.46 -20.04 -7.75
CA ILE A 58 3.36 -19.68 -8.65
C ILE A 58 2.06 -20.28 -8.12
N VAL A 59 1.04 -19.45 -7.91
CA VAL A 59 -0.34 -19.88 -7.65
C VAL A 59 -1.16 -19.64 -8.91
N GLN A 60 -1.75 -20.70 -9.47
CA GLN A 60 -2.44 -20.66 -10.77
C GLN A 60 -3.60 -21.66 -10.84
N GLY A 61 -4.32 -21.65 -11.97
CA GLY A 61 -5.45 -22.56 -12.25
C GLY A 61 -6.51 -22.49 -11.15
N ALA A 62 -6.76 -23.62 -10.47
CA ALA A 62 -7.73 -23.67 -9.37
C ALA A 62 -7.28 -22.98 -8.06
N GLY A 63 -6.09 -22.36 -8.04
CA GLY A 63 -5.63 -21.54 -6.93
C GLY A 63 -5.07 -22.32 -5.73
N MET A 64 -5.05 -21.66 -4.58
CA MET A 64 -4.56 -22.19 -3.31
C MET A 64 -5.62 -22.00 -2.22
N ASP A 65 -6.04 -23.09 -1.58
CA ASP A 65 -6.89 -23.04 -0.38
C ASP A 65 -6.08 -23.37 0.87
N SER A 66 -5.70 -22.34 1.61
CA SER A 66 -5.09 -22.42 2.93
C SER A 66 -5.98 -21.83 4.03
N SER A 67 -7.29 -21.72 3.79
CA SER A 67 -8.27 -21.10 4.70
C SER A 67 -8.49 -21.86 6.01
N ARG A 68 -7.95 -23.09 6.12
CA ARG A 68 -8.06 -23.95 7.31
C ARG A 68 -6.82 -23.91 8.22
N GLN A 69 -5.79 -23.17 7.81
CA GLN A 69 -4.53 -23.02 8.55
C GLN A 69 -4.57 -21.72 9.33
N ASP A 70 -3.95 -21.72 10.52
CA ASP A 70 -3.84 -20.52 11.33
C ASP A 70 -2.87 -19.52 10.66
N HIS A 71 -1.79 -20.04 10.06
CA HIS A 71 -0.80 -19.27 9.31
C HIS A 71 -0.40 -19.94 7.99
N THR A 72 -0.18 -19.11 6.97
CA THR A 72 0.32 -19.51 5.66
C THR A 72 1.53 -18.65 5.31
N ASP A 73 2.66 -19.28 5.02
CA ASP A 73 3.89 -18.61 4.62
C ASP A 73 4.25 -18.94 3.18
N LEU A 74 4.51 -17.91 2.38
CA LEU A 74 5.18 -18.03 1.09
C LEU A 74 6.55 -17.35 1.21
N ILE A 75 7.63 -18.14 1.14
CA ILE A 75 9.00 -17.65 1.34
C ILE A 75 9.82 -18.00 0.09
N ALA A 76 10.02 -17.05 -0.81
CA ALA A 76 10.66 -17.35 -2.08
C ALA A 76 11.51 -16.19 -2.58
N ARG A 77 12.20 -16.35 -3.72
CA ARG A 77 12.81 -15.17 -4.35
C ARG A 77 11.75 -14.28 -4.99
N SER A 78 10.72 -14.87 -5.57
CA SER A 78 9.55 -14.15 -6.12
C SER A 78 8.28 -14.99 -5.99
N VAL A 79 7.13 -14.33 -5.97
CA VAL A 79 5.81 -14.97 -5.90
C VAL A 79 4.89 -14.40 -6.97
N LYS A 80 4.22 -15.28 -7.71
CA LYS A 80 3.22 -14.92 -8.72
C LYS A 80 1.88 -15.53 -8.38
N VAL A 81 0.83 -14.71 -8.36
CA VAL A 81 -0.54 -15.10 -8.04
C VAL A 81 -1.45 -14.79 -9.22
N ASN A 82 -1.70 -15.81 -10.04
CA ASN A 82 -2.56 -15.75 -11.22
C ASN A 82 -3.96 -16.30 -10.99
N ALA A 83 -4.24 -16.79 -9.79
CA ALA A 83 -5.52 -17.35 -9.36
C ALA A 83 -5.76 -16.98 -7.88
N SER A 84 -6.90 -17.37 -7.32
CA SER A 84 -7.21 -17.05 -5.92
C SER A 84 -6.30 -17.81 -4.94
N LEU A 85 -5.78 -17.08 -3.96
CA LEU A 85 -5.10 -17.62 -2.78
C LEU A 85 -5.92 -17.23 -1.54
N TRP A 86 -6.40 -18.22 -0.81
CA TRP A 86 -7.20 -18.04 0.42
C TRP A 86 -6.40 -18.47 1.65
N ALA A 87 -6.38 -17.65 2.72
CA ALA A 87 -5.68 -17.94 3.98
C ALA A 87 -6.35 -17.26 5.19
N ASN A 88 -5.92 -17.56 6.42
CA ASN A 88 -6.31 -16.74 7.59
C ASN A 88 -5.28 -15.65 7.86
N ASP A 89 -4.02 -16.02 8.12
CA ASP A 89 -2.89 -15.09 8.18
C ASP A 89 -1.89 -15.43 7.08
N LEU A 90 -1.74 -14.53 6.11
CA LEU A 90 -0.85 -14.71 4.96
C LEU A 90 0.41 -13.87 5.13
N ASN A 91 1.55 -14.55 5.20
CA ASN A 91 2.86 -13.92 5.24
C ASN A 91 3.64 -14.28 3.97
N VAL A 92 4.01 -13.27 3.18
CA VAL A 92 4.80 -13.44 1.96
C VAL A 92 6.12 -12.70 2.11
N THR A 93 7.24 -13.41 2.02
CA THR A 93 8.58 -12.82 2.00
C THR A 93 9.28 -13.19 0.69
N THR A 94 9.78 -12.16 0.00
CA THR A 94 10.37 -12.23 -1.33
C THR A 94 11.75 -11.58 -1.37
N GLY A 95 12.56 -11.98 -2.35
CA GLY A 95 13.97 -11.62 -2.46
C GLY A 95 14.92 -12.67 -1.86
N ARG A 96 16.22 -12.35 -1.85
CA ARG A 96 17.26 -13.20 -1.25
C ARG A 96 17.35 -12.94 0.25
N ASN A 97 17.00 -13.94 1.05
CA ASN A 97 16.80 -13.77 2.50
C ASN A 97 17.20 -15.03 3.28
N GLN A 98 17.66 -14.84 4.51
CA GLN A 98 17.57 -15.86 5.55
C GLN A 98 16.36 -15.54 6.42
N VAL A 99 15.41 -16.47 6.50
CA VAL A 99 14.15 -16.32 7.25
C VAL A 99 14.12 -17.37 8.34
N ASP A 100 13.82 -16.99 9.57
CA ASP A 100 13.69 -17.96 10.68
C ASP A 100 12.44 -18.84 10.53
N ALA A 101 12.41 -19.97 11.25
CA ALA A 101 11.32 -20.94 11.14
C ALA A 101 9.95 -20.37 11.54
N ALA A 102 9.93 -19.40 12.46
CA ALA A 102 8.73 -18.70 12.90
C ALA A 102 8.22 -17.64 11.91
N HIS A 103 9.04 -17.27 10.92
CA HIS A 103 8.80 -16.21 9.95
C HIS A 103 8.64 -14.82 10.59
N GLN A 104 9.42 -14.57 11.65
CA GLN A 104 9.47 -13.31 12.38
C GLN A 104 10.73 -12.51 12.07
N ASN A 105 11.87 -13.20 11.91
CA ASN A 105 13.16 -12.58 11.64
C ASN A 105 13.55 -12.83 10.19
N ILE A 106 13.76 -11.76 9.43
CA ILE A 106 14.14 -11.78 8.02
C ILE A 106 15.45 -11.00 7.87
N ASN A 107 16.53 -11.72 7.59
CA ASN A 107 17.83 -11.15 7.31
C ASN A 107 18.04 -11.10 5.79
N THR A 108 18.00 -9.91 5.21
CA THR A 108 18.22 -9.70 3.79
C THR A 108 19.67 -9.99 3.41
N LYS A 109 19.87 -10.72 2.30
CA LYS A 109 21.20 -11.04 1.78
C LYS A 109 21.63 -9.96 0.78
N ALA A 110 22.89 -9.57 0.84
CA ALA A 110 23.46 -8.62 -0.12
C ALA A 110 23.37 -9.17 -1.55
N ALA A 111 23.21 -8.30 -2.55
CA ALA A 111 23.18 -8.69 -3.96
C ALA A 111 24.42 -9.51 -4.34
N ASP A 112 24.23 -10.58 -5.11
CA ASP A 112 25.28 -11.50 -5.56
C ASP A 112 25.59 -11.38 -7.06
N GLY A 113 25.01 -10.39 -7.75
CA GLY A 113 25.14 -10.17 -9.18
C GLY A 113 24.24 -11.05 -10.06
N SER A 114 23.43 -11.94 -9.48
CA SER A 114 22.46 -12.73 -10.26
C SER A 114 21.34 -11.84 -10.84
N PRO A 115 20.76 -12.20 -12.01
CA PRO A 115 19.63 -11.47 -12.57
C PRO A 115 18.48 -11.36 -11.58
N ARG A 116 17.97 -10.14 -11.40
CA ARG A 116 16.85 -9.86 -10.49
C ARG A 116 15.52 -10.27 -11.13
N PRO A 117 14.53 -10.74 -10.34
CA PRO A 117 13.16 -10.85 -10.81
C PRO A 117 12.62 -9.49 -11.28
N THR A 118 11.64 -9.50 -12.18
CA THR A 118 10.95 -8.27 -12.60
C THR A 118 10.08 -7.68 -11.51
N VAL A 119 9.48 -8.54 -10.66
CA VAL A 119 8.59 -8.16 -9.57
C VAL A 119 8.78 -9.17 -8.44
N ALA A 120 8.68 -8.72 -7.19
CA ALA A 120 8.83 -9.54 -6.00
C ALA A 120 7.53 -10.31 -5.75
N VAL A 121 6.40 -9.60 -5.78
CA VAL A 121 5.05 -10.15 -5.73
C VAL A 121 4.23 -9.62 -6.89
N ASP A 122 3.71 -10.52 -7.72
CA ASP A 122 2.90 -10.18 -8.89
C ASP A 122 1.51 -10.81 -8.81
N VAL A 123 0.48 -10.01 -8.57
CA VAL A 123 -0.93 -10.45 -8.55
C VAL A 123 -1.57 -10.04 -9.88
N ALA A 124 -1.96 -11.02 -10.69
CA ALA A 124 -2.61 -10.78 -11.98
C ALA A 124 -4.08 -10.38 -11.82
N ASN A 125 -4.69 -9.80 -12.85
CA ASN A 125 -6.10 -9.38 -12.86
C ASN A 125 -7.11 -10.53 -12.62
N LEU A 126 -6.73 -11.78 -12.93
CA LEU A 126 -7.56 -12.97 -12.64
C LEU A 126 -7.20 -13.62 -11.29
N GLY A 127 -6.17 -13.11 -10.61
CA GLY A 127 -5.71 -13.59 -9.32
C GLY A 127 -6.19 -12.71 -8.17
N GLY A 128 -5.99 -13.21 -6.95
CA GLY A 128 -6.21 -12.43 -5.75
C GLY A 128 -5.68 -13.11 -4.50
N MET A 129 -5.25 -12.32 -3.54
CA MET A 129 -4.87 -12.77 -2.20
C MET A 129 -5.96 -12.36 -1.22
N TYR A 130 -6.59 -13.35 -0.60
CA TYR A 130 -7.73 -13.17 0.31
C TYR A 130 -7.39 -13.79 1.64
N ALA A 131 -7.21 -12.96 2.67
CA ALA A 131 -6.92 -13.46 4.00
C ALA A 131 -7.61 -12.68 5.10
N GLY A 132 -7.59 -13.18 6.34
CA GLY A 132 -7.93 -12.37 7.51
C GLY A 132 -6.94 -11.23 7.72
N LYS A 133 -5.64 -11.51 7.57
CA LYS A 133 -4.52 -10.56 7.65
C LYS A 133 -3.47 -10.87 6.58
N ILE A 134 -2.82 -9.83 6.03
CA ILE A 134 -1.79 -9.98 5.00
C ILE A 134 -0.53 -9.17 5.35
N ARG A 135 0.64 -9.80 5.24
CA ARG A 135 1.94 -9.14 5.30
C ARG A 135 2.78 -9.54 4.08
N LEU A 136 3.19 -8.54 3.29
CA LEU A 136 4.07 -8.71 2.13
C LEU A 136 5.39 -7.99 2.39
N ILE A 137 6.51 -8.69 2.27
CA ILE A 137 7.85 -8.14 2.42
C ILE A 137 8.69 -8.51 1.19
N GLY A 138 9.04 -7.52 0.38
CA GLY A 138 10.01 -7.65 -0.71
C GLY A 138 11.32 -6.95 -0.33
N THR A 139 12.41 -7.70 -0.30
CA THR A 139 13.71 -7.20 0.21
C THR A 139 14.77 -6.98 -0.86
N GLU A 140 14.50 -7.39 -2.10
CA GLU A 140 15.48 -7.27 -3.19
C GLU A 140 15.40 -5.88 -3.82
N SER A 141 16.49 -5.11 -3.69
CA SER A 141 16.53 -3.71 -4.12
C SER A 141 16.16 -3.51 -5.59
N GLY A 142 15.24 -2.58 -5.84
CA GLY A 142 14.62 -2.27 -7.13
C GLY A 142 13.52 -3.24 -7.57
N VAL A 143 13.21 -4.28 -6.78
CA VAL A 143 12.21 -5.30 -7.13
C VAL A 143 10.95 -5.06 -6.31
N GLY A 144 9.91 -4.58 -6.99
CA GLY A 144 8.69 -4.06 -6.37
C GLY A 144 7.55 -5.06 -6.18
N VAL A 145 6.38 -4.56 -5.82
CA VAL A 145 5.11 -5.29 -5.78
C VAL A 145 4.21 -4.76 -6.89
N ARG A 146 3.57 -5.66 -7.65
CA ARG A 146 2.56 -5.32 -8.64
C ARG A 146 1.25 -6.00 -8.30
N ASN A 147 0.18 -5.21 -8.24
CA ASN A 147 -1.18 -5.69 -8.09
C ASN A 147 -2.05 -5.21 -9.26
N ALA A 148 -2.58 -6.16 -10.02
CA ALA A 148 -3.62 -5.94 -11.01
C ALA A 148 -4.95 -6.63 -10.65
N GLY A 149 -4.94 -7.50 -9.63
CA GLY A 149 -6.13 -8.18 -9.10
C GLY A 149 -6.56 -7.58 -7.76
N GLU A 150 -6.85 -8.45 -6.79
CA GLU A 150 -7.27 -8.04 -5.45
C GLU A 150 -6.31 -8.55 -4.36
N ILE A 151 -5.94 -7.66 -3.43
CA ILE A 151 -5.29 -8.03 -2.17
C ILE A 151 -6.20 -7.55 -1.04
N GLY A 152 -6.94 -8.49 -0.44
CA GLY A 152 -8.00 -8.21 0.52
C GLY A 152 -7.73 -8.85 1.88
N ALA A 153 -7.72 -8.02 2.94
CA ALA A 153 -7.73 -8.49 4.33
C ALA A 153 -9.13 -8.28 4.93
N SER A 154 -9.82 -9.37 5.26
CA SER A 154 -11.23 -9.35 5.68
C SER A 154 -11.46 -9.08 7.16
N ALA A 155 -10.43 -9.25 8.00
CA ALA A 155 -10.56 -9.10 9.45
C ALA A 155 -9.50 -8.19 10.08
N GLY A 156 -8.34 -8.04 9.46
CA GLY A 156 -7.16 -7.38 10.01
C GLY A 156 -6.41 -6.53 8.99
N ASP A 157 -5.15 -6.29 9.31
CA ASP A 157 -4.30 -5.36 8.58
C ASP A 157 -3.76 -5.91 7.26
N ILE A 158 -3.42 -5.00 6.35
CA ILE A 158 -2.49 -5.25 5.26
C ILE A 158 -1.22 -4.43 5.53
N THR A 159 -0.07 -5.10 5.55
CA THR A 159 1.24 -4.43 5.56
C THR A 159 2.05 -4.83 4.33
N ILE A 160 2.50 -3.85 3.55
CA ILE A 160 3.35 -4.05 2.37
C ILE A 160 4.65 -3.28 2.59
N THR A 161 5.77 -3.99 2.61
CA THR A 161 7.10 -3.38 2.58
C THR A 161 7.82 -3.86 1.33
N ALA A 162 8.34 -2.96 0.51
CA ALA A 162 9.13 -3.32 -0.66
C ALA A 162 10.37 -2.43 -0.79
N ASP A 163 11.54 -3.05 -0.96
CA ASP A 163 12.75 -2.34 -1.41
C ASP A 163 12.69 -2.08 -2.94
N GLY A 164 11.57 -1.55 -3.40
CA GLY A 164 11.25 -1.30 -4.81
C GLY A 164 9.97 -0.48 -4.90
N MET A 165 9.34 -0.44 -6.08
CA MET A 165 8.08 0.30 -6.26
C MET A 165 6.85 -0.53 -5.87
N LEU A 166 5.73 0.12 -5.55
CA LEU A 166 4.40 -0.51 -5.57
C LEU A 166 3.65 0.00 -6.80
N VAL A 167 3.16 -0.90 -7.66
CA VAL A 167 2.24 -0.58 -8.76
C VAL A 167 0.90 -1.25 -8.48
N ASN A 168 -0.12 -0.44 -8.21
CA ASN A 168 -1.48 -0.89 -7.98
C ASN A 168 -2.42 -0.40 -9.08
N SER A 169 -2.89 -1.32 -9.92
CA SER A 169 -3.95 -1.11 -10.91
C SER A 169 -5.26 -1.81 -10.55
N GLY A 170 -5.22 -2.73 -9.58
CA GLY A 170 -6.38 -3.39 -9.02
C GLY A 170 -6.79 -2.81 -7.66
N GLN A 171 -7.21 -3.67 -6.73
CA GLN A 171 -7.68 -3.26 -5.42
C GLN A 171 -6.81 -3.82 -4.29
N ILE A 172 -6.43 -2.96 -3.33
CA ILE A 172 -5.87 -3.35 -2.04
C ILE A 172 -6.78 -2.79 -0.96
N SER A 173 -7.41 -3.69 -0.19
CA SER A 173 -8.45 -3.33 0.78
C SER A 173 -8.25 -4.02 2.12
N SER A 174 -8.10 -3.24 3.19
CA SER A 174 -7.98 -3.77 4.56
C SER A 174 -9.23 -3.48 5.40
N ALA A 175 -9.67 -4.48 6.18
CA ALA A 175 -10.69 -4.32 7.21
C ALA A 175 -10.21 -3.56 8.45
N GLN A 176 -8.90 -3.41 8.64
CA GLN A 176 -8.31 -2.57 9.69
C GLN A 176 -7.31 -1.60 9.05
N GLN A 177 -6.02 -1.70 9.35
CA GLN A 177 -5.01 -0.78 8.86
C GLN A 177 -4.43 -1.22 7.50
N LEU A 178 -4.30 -0.27 6.56
CA LEU A 178 -3.44 -0.44 5.39
C LEU A 178 -2.13 0.33 5.60
N THR A 179 -1.00 -0.38 5.65
CA THR A 179 0.33 0.24 5.75
C THR A 179 1.18 -0.17 4.54
N VAL A 180 1.71 0.80 3.82
CA VAL A 180 2.60 0.59 2.68
C VAL A 180 3.88 1.39 2.89
N LYS A 181 5.02 0.71 2.80
CA LYS A 181 6.35 1.33 2.85
C LYS A 181 7.18 0.87 1.67
N THR A 182 7.64 1.82 0.86
CA THR A 182 8.50 1.54 -0.29
C THR A 182 9.78 2.39 -0.28
N THR A 183 10.86 1.87 -0.83
CA THR A 183 12.06 2.68 -1.12
C THR A 183 11.98 3.32 -2.50
N GLY A 184 11.30 2.66 -3.45
CA GLY A 184 10.93 3.21 -4.75
C GLY A 184 9.55 3.88 -4.73
N GLU A 185 9.02 4.17 -5.91
CA GLU A 185 7.75 4.90 -6.09
C GLU A 185 6.51 4.11 -5.65
N ILE A 186 5.40 4.83 -5.47
CA ILE A 186 4.06 4.24 -5.36
C ILE A 186 3.23 4.76 -6.52
N GLU A 187 2.75 3.86 -7.37
CA GLU A 187 1.79 4.16 -8.44
C GLU A 187 0.45 3.52 -8.12
N ASN A 188 -0.59 4.34 -7.96
CA ASN A 188 -1.95 3.89 -7.74
C ASN A 188 -2.88 4.37 -8.84
N ALA A 189 -3.24 3.46 -9.75
CA ALA A 189 -4.30 3.65 -10.74
C ALA A 189 -5.62 2.99 -10.34
N GLY A 190 -5.59 2.08 -9.37
CA GLY A 190 -6.76 1.38 -8.85
C GLY A 190 -7.23 1.95 -7.49
N VAL A 191 -7.48 1.06 -6.53
CA VAL A 191 -7.99 1.42 -5.20
C VAL A 191 -7.02 0.98 -4.10
N LEU A 192 -6.63 1.92 -3.24
CA LEU A 192 -6.02 1.66 -1.93
C LEU A 192 -6.99 2.14 -0.85
N TYR A 193 -7.51 1.21 -0.05
CA TYR A 193 -8.53 1.52 0.94
C TYR A 193 -8.36 0.74 2.24
N ALA A 194 -8.76 1.37 3.35
CA ALA A 194 -8.82 0.77 4.66
C ALA A 194 -10.11 1.17 5.38
N GLN A 195 -10.76 0.23 6.08
CA GLN A 195 -11.83 0.58 7.03
C GLN A 195 -11.27 1.25 8.30
N GLY A 196 -10.02 0.92 8.68
CA GLY A 196 -9.24 1.67 9.66
C GLY A 196 -8.56 2.87 8.99
N ASN A 197 -7.26 3.04 9.22
CA ASN A 197 -6.50 4.10 8.59
C ASN A 197 -5.69 3.58 7.39
N THR A 198 -5.25 4.50 6.53
CA THR A 198 -4.34 4.22 5.40
C THR A 198 -3.05 5.01 5.59
N GLN A 199 -1.90 4.35 5.61
CA GLN A 199 -0.57 4.94 5.80
C GLN A 199 0.36 4.52 4.66
N LEU A 200 0.80 5.48 3.85
CA LEU A 200 1.75 5.25 2.77
C LEU A 200 3.01 6.08 3.02
N THR A 201 4.17 5.44 2.92
CA THR A 201 5.47 6.11 3.01
C THR A 201 6.37 5.62 1.89
N THR A 202 6.89 6.55 1.10
CA THR A 202 7.86 6.28 0.04
C THR A 202 9.00 7.29 0.09
N ALA A 203 10.23 6.84 -0.22
CA ALA A 203 11.35 7.76 -0.44
C ALA A 203 11.33 8.39 -1.85
N GLY A 204 10.49 7.86 -2.75
CA GLY A 204 10.29 8.35 -4.11
C GLY A 204 8.98 9.12 -4.26
N LYS A 205 8.46 9.13 -5.48
CA LYS A 205 7.20 9.77 -5.85
C LYS A 205 6.00 8.87 -5.52
N LEU A 206 4.92 9.48 -5.05
CA LEU A 206 3.59 8.86 -4.98
C LEU A 206 2.71 9.43 -6.10
N SER A 207 2.34 8.62 -7.07
CA SER A 207 1.42 8.96 -8.16
C SER A 207 0.06 8.31 -7.94
N ASN A 208 -1.00 9.10 -7.91
CA ASN A 208 -2.38 8.65 -7.72
C ASN A 208 -3.27 9.14 -8.87
N THR A 209 -3.78 8.19 -9.66
CA THR A 209 -4.81 8.43 -10.69
C THR A 209 -6.13 7.71 -10.38
N GLY A 210 -6.15 6.86 -9.36
CA GLY A 210 -7.34 6.19 -8.85
C GLY A 210 -7.79 6.74 -7.49
N THR A 211 -8.16 5.84 -6.60
CA THR A 211 -8.66 6.17 -5.26
C THR A 211 -7.66 5.75 -4.19
N LEU A 212 -7.35 6.69 -3.29
CA LEU A 212 -6.59 6.45 -2.08
C LEU A 212 -7.39 7.03 -0.92
N ALA A 213 -7.96 6.16 -0.10
CA ALA A 213 -8.84 6.59 0.97
C ALA A 213 -8.80 5.70 2.21
N ALA A 214 -9.45 6.15 3.26
CA ALA A 214 -9.72 5.39 4.47
C ALA A 214 -11.06 5.80 5.09
N ALA A 215 -11.72 4.89 5.80
CA ALA A 215 -12.86 5.25 6.64
C ALA A 215 -12.42 5.94 7.95
N GLY A 216 -11.16 5.71 8.36
CA GLY A 216 -10.44 6.50 9.36
C GLY A 216 -9.58 7.60 8.73
N ASP A 217 -8.34 7.73 9.21
CA ASP A 217 -7.36 8.71 8.74
C ASP A 217 -6.58 8.21 7.51
N THR A 218 -6.11 9.14 6.69
CA THR A 218 -5.18 8.87 5.59
C THR A 218 -3.93 9.70 5.76
N SER A 219 -2.76 9.07 5.76
CA SER A 219 -1.46 9.75 5.89
C SER A 219 -0.50 9.30 4.80
N LEU A 220 -0.01 10.26 4.02
CA LEU A 220 0.91 10.08 2.91
C LEU A 220 2.20 10.83 3.19
N ARG A 221 3.34 10.14 3.05
CA ARG A 221 4.68 10.73 3.10
C ARG A 221 5.47 10.31 1.88
N ALA A 222 5.94 11.27 1.09
CA ALA A 222 6.67 11.01 -0.15
C ALA A 222 7.72 12.09 -0.43
N ALA A 223 8.64 11.83 -1.36
CA ALA A 223 9.47 12.90 -1.90
C ALA A 223 8.64 13.87 -2.73
N GLU A 224 7.76 13.34 -3.59
CA GLU A 224 6.77 14.11 -4.34
C GLU A 224 5.43 13.39 -4.28
N VAL A 225 4.33 14.16 -4.29
CA VAL A 225 2.97 13.62 -4.40
C VAL A 225 2.33 14.16 -5.66
N ASN A 226 1.78 13.28 -6.49
CA ASN A 226 1.02 13.62 -7.68
C ASN A 226 -0.34 12.93 -7.69
N SER A 227 -1.36 13.62 -7.20
CA SER A 227 -2.76 13.21 -7.30
C SER A 227 -3.45 13.97 -8.43
N SER A 228 -3.72 13.28 -9.53
CA SER A 228 -4.24 13.85 -10.78
C SER A 228 -5.71 14.28 -10.69
N ARG A 229 -6.21 15.02 -11.69
CA ARG A 229 -7.58 15.58 -11.71
C ARG A 229 -8.70 14.56 -11.54
N ASN A 230 -8.52 13.31 -11.98
CA ASN A 230 -9.53 12.25 -11.88
C ASN A 230 -9.35 11.36 -10.63
N SER A 231 -8.44 11.74 -9.73
CA SER A 231 -8.10 10.95 -8.55
C SER A 231 -8.90 11.38 -7.31
N VAL A 232 -8.91 10.50 -6.30
CA VAL A 232 -9.47 10.78 -4.98
C VAL A 232 -8.40 10.59 -3.91
N LEU A 233 -8.25 11.60 -3.04
CA LEU A 233 -7.62 11.50 -1.74
C LEU A 233 -8.70 11.68 -0.66
N GLY A 234 -8.87 10.67 0.20
CA GLY A 234 -9.98 10.64 1.15
C GLY A 234 -9.59 10.23 2.56
N ALA A 235 -10.16 10.87 3.57
CA ALA A 235 -10.21 10.38 4.95
C ALA A 235 -11.66 10.46 5.46
N GLY A 236 -12.07 9.51 6.31
CA GLY A 236 -13.48 9.40 6.72
C GLY A 236 -14.43 8.87 5.65
N VAL A 237 -13.91 8.37 4.53
CA VAL A 237 -14.71 7.86 3.41
C VAL A 237 -15.21 6.47 3.76
N LYS A 238 -16.52 6.34 3.98
CA LYS A 238 -17.16 5.06 4.30
C LYS A 238 -17.74 4.42 3.04
N SER A 239 -17.83 3.09 3.04
CA SER A 239 -18.38 2.30 1.94
C SER A 239 -19.90 2.45 1.75
N ASP A 240 -20.60 2.99 2.75
CA ASP A 240 -22.05 3.21 2.72
C ASP A 240 -22.45 4.57 2.11
N ASN A 241 -21.48 5.33 1.59
CA ASN A 241 -21.67 6.68 1.05
C ASN A 241 -22.30 7.66 2.05
N SER A 242 -22.24 7.37 3.35
CA SER A 242 -22.71 8.30 4.37
C SER A 242 -21.87 9.58 4.38
N ARG A 243 -22.43 10.63 5.00
CA ARG A 243 -21.75 11.92 5.10
C ARG A 243 -20.41 11.75 5.81
N ILE A 244 -19.36 12.33 5.22
CA ILE A 244 -18.01 12.34 5.78
C ILE A 244 -17.98 13.39 6.90
N THR A 245 -17.91 12.92 8.15
CA THR A 245 -17.94 13.78 9.37
C THR A 245 -16.73 13.60 10.28
N SER A 246 -15.83 12.68 9.94
CA SER A 246 -14.61 12.37 10.69
C SER A 246 -13.44 12.12 9.73
N GLY A 247 -12.25 11.89 10.28
CA GLY A 247 -11.07 11.51 9.52
C GLY A 247 -10.21 12.72 9.14
N THR A 248 -8.90 12.54 9.25
CA THR A 248 -7.87 13.50 8.87
C THR A 248 -7.09 13.00 7.67
N LEU A 249 -6.97 13.83 6.64
CA LEU A 249 -6.09 13.60 5.49
C LEU A 249 -4.79 14.40 5.70
N ARG A 250 -3.66 13.70 5.86
CA ARG A 250 -2.32 14.32 5.93
C ARG A 250 -1.51 13.92 4.71
N VAL A 251 -1.02 14.90 3.97
CA VAL A 251 -0.19 14.68 2.80
C VAL A 251 1.06 15.54 2.94
N GLU A 252 2.19 14.87 3.16
CA GLU A 252 3.49 15.48 3.36
C GLU A 252 4.41 15.08 2.20
N ALA A 253 4.80 16.06 1.38
CA ALA A 253 5.84 15.93 0.37
C ALA A 253 7.08 16.71 0.81
N SER A 254 8.29 16.18 0.62
CA SER A 254 9.51 17.00 0.79
C SER A 254 9.74 17.96 -0.39
N GLY A 255 9.21 17.62 -1.57
CA GLY A 255 9.23 18.40 -2.79
C GLY A 255 7.82 18.91 -3.16
N LYS A 256 7.49 18.85 -4.45
CA LYS A 256 6.21 19.34 -4.97
C LYS A 256 5.05 18.41 -4.58
N LEU A 257 3.91 19.03 -4.22
CA LEU A 257 2.64 18.35 -3.96
C LEU A 257 1.60 18.81 -4.98
N LEU A 258 1.11 17.88 -5.81
CA LEU A 258 -0.08 18.06 -6.65
C LEU A 258 -1.26 17.30 -6.05
N ALA A 259 -2.35 18.02 -5.82
CA ALA A 259 -3.62 17.47 -5.33
C ALA A 259 -4.79 18.07 -6.11
N GLN A 260 -4.78 17.86 -7.43
CA GLN A 260 -5.70 18.48 -8.39
C GLN A 260 -7.03 17.74 -8.56
N GLY A 261 -7.18 16.59 -7.88
CA GLY A 261 -8.39 15.78 -7.92
C GLY A 261 -9.41 16.16 -6.86
N LYS A 262 -10.11 15.14 -6.34
CA LYS A 262 -11.03 15.29 -5.23
C LYS A 262 -10.34 15.01 -3.91
N ASN A 263 -10.30 16.00 -3.03
CA ASN A 263 -9.67 15.89 -1.71
C ASN A 263 -10.75 16.03 -0.63
N ILE A 264 -11.02 14.97 0.14
CA ILE A 264 -12.13 14.98 1.11
C ILE A 264 -11.70 14.48 2.48
N SER A 265 -12.15 15.15 3.52
CA SER A 265 -12.06 14.70 4.91
C SER A 265 -13.20 15.28 5.74
N GLY A 266 -13.49 14.67 6.89
CA GLY A 266 -14.51 15.20 7.79
C GLY A 266 -13.95 16.14 8.85
N THR A 267 -12.73 15.86 9.35
CA THR A 267 -12.12 16.62 10.44
C THR A 267 -11.13 17.65 9.91
N ALA A 268 -10.05 17.20 9.26
CA ALA A 268 -9.00 18.10 8.81
C ALA A 268 -8.26 17.60 7.56
N GLN A 269 -7.71 18.53 6.78
CA GLN A 269 -6.73 18.27 5.72
C GLN A 269 -5.49 19.10 5.98
N HIS A 270 -4.34 18.44 5.94
CA HIS A 270 -3.04 19.09 6.03
C HIS A 270 -2.22 18.70 4.80
N PHE A 271 -1.99 19.68 3.93
CA PHE A 271 -1.09 19.54 2.78
C PHE A 271 0.18 20.33 3.03
N THR A 272 1.31 19.64 3.05
CA THR A 272 2.63 20.22 3.27
C THR A 272 3.57 19.82 2.14
N GLY A 273 4.25 20.79 1.55
CA GLY A 273 5.19 20.57 0.45
C GLY A 273 6.17 21.72 0.29
N GLN A 274 7.17 21.56 -0.57
CA GLN A 274 7.99 22.68 -1.02
C GLN A 274 7.12 23.69 -1.79
N SER A 275 6.24 23.20 -2.65
CA SER A 275 5.17 23.95 -3.32
C SER A 275 3.91 23.10 -3.41
N LEU A 276 2.76 23.77 -3.45
CA LEU A 276 1.45 23.12 -3.51
C LEU A 276 0.72 23.56 -4.79
N ASP A 277 0.12 22.61 -5.50
CA ASP A 277 -0.77 22.92 -6.62
C ASP A 277 -2.02 22.03 -6.54
N LEU A 278 -3.11 22.70 -6.17
CA LEU A 278 -4.46 22.19 -6.06
C LEU A 278 -5.34 22.80 -7.17
N SER A 279 -4.75 23.24 -8.28
CA SER A 279 -5.47 23.93 -9.35
C SER A 279 -6.59 23.07 -9.96
N GLY A 280 -7.80 23.61 -10.03
CA GLY A 280 -9.00 22.90 -10.48
C GLY A 280 -9.44 21.74 -9.59
N SER A 281 -8.93 21.65 -8.35
CA SER A 281 -9.35 20.61 -7.41
C SER A 281 -10.76 20.84 -6.88
N GLN A 282 -11.37 19.77 -6.37
CA GLN A 282 -12.56 19.82 -5.54
C GLN A 282 -12.18 19.39 -4.12
N THR A 283 -12.12 20.34 -3.20
CA THR A 283 -11.61 20.08 -1.86
C THR A 283 -12.65 20.42 -0.80
N GLN A 284 -12.88 19.49 0.11
CA GLN A 284 -13.86 19.64 1.19
C GLN A 284 -13.30 19.12 2.52
N SER A 285 -13.33 19.97 3.54
CA SER A 285 -12.94 19.62 4.92
C SER A 285 -13.72 20.44 5.95
N SER A 286 -13.59 20.13 7.24
CA SER A 286 -13.92 21.11 8.29
C SER A 286 -12.75 22.08 8.47
N ASP A 287 -11.53 21.57 8.66
CA ASP A 287 -10.29 22.36 8.72
C ASP A 287 -9.40 22.05 7.50
N LEU A 288 -8.97 23.07 6.76
CA LEU A 288 -8.07 22.94 5.63
C LEU A 288 -6.82 23.78 5.89
N ALA A 289 -5.66 23.11 6.01
CA ALA A 289 -4.36 23.74 6.16
C ALA A 289 -3.47 23.42 4.96
N LEU A 290 -3.00 24.48 4.30
CA LEU A 290 -2.09 24.44 3.17
C LEU A 290 -0.78 25.13 3.57
N SER A 291 0.34 24.39 3.56
CA SER A 291 1.65 24.92 3.93
C SER A 291 2.68 24.65 2.84
N ALA A 292 3.17 25.69 2.18
CA ALA A 292 4.31 25.62 1.28
C ALA A 292 5.57 26.16 1.96
N GLN A 293 6.63 25.36 2.00
CA GLN A 293 7.86 25.66 2.75
C GLN A 293 8.78 26.66 2.04
N GLY A 294 8.56 26.93 0.75
CA GLY A 294 9.31 27.99 0.05
C GLY A 294 8.86 28.32 -1.36
N GLY A 295 7.95 27.53 -1.95
CA GLY A 295 7.34 27.80 -3.25
C GLY A 295 5.88 28.23 -3.14
N ASP A 296 5.25 28.35 -4.29
CA ASP A 296 3.88 28.88 -4.39
C ASP A 296 2.82 27.88 -3.88
N ILE A 297 1.67 28.43 -3.54
CA ILE A 297 0.40 27.70 -3.43
C ILE A 297 -0.47 28.12 -4.61
N ASP A 298 -0.74 27.19 -5.53
CA ASP A 298 -1.61 27.42 -6.68
C ASP A 298 -2.98 26.77 -6.47
N LEU A 299 -4.01 27.60 -6.34
CA LEU A 299 -5.42 27.25 -6.19
C LEU A 299 -6.24 27.68 -7.42
N THR A 300 -5.59 27.97 -8.56
CA THR A 300 -6.27 28.47 -9.76
C THR A 300 -7.44 27.57 -10.16
N GLY A 301 -8.64 28.13 -10.26
CA GLY A 301 -9.85 27.39 -10.64
C GLY A 301 -10.33 26.33 -9.64
N ALA A 302 -9.76 26.27 -8.42
CA ALA A 302 -10.17 25.29 -7.41
C ALA A 302 -11.54 25.60 -6.81
N ASP A 303 -12.33 24.58 -6.46
CA ASP A 303 -13.53 24.70 -5.61
C ASP A 303 -13.21 24.15 -4.22
N LEU A 304 -12.97 25.05 -3.26
CA LEU A 304 -12.58 24.71 -1.89
C LEU A 304 -13.69 25.12 -0.93
N SER A 305 -14.17 24.17 -0.11
CA SER A 305 -15.12 24.40 0.97
C SER A 305 -14.56 23.90 2.30
N ALA A 306 -14.45 24.79 3.27
CA ALA A 306 -14.07 24.47 4.64
C ALA A 306 -14.89 25.25 5.67
N ASN A 307 -14.78 24.91 6.96
CA ASN A 307 -15.16 25.86 8.01
C ASN A 307 -13.99 26.81 8.29
N GLN A 308 -12.78 26.24 8.34
CA GLN A 308 -11.52 26.93 8.56
C GLN A 308 -10.60 26.70 7.37
N LEU A 309 -10.10 27.76 6.76
CA LEU A 309 -9.04 27.69 5.76
C LEU A 309 -7.82 28.46 6.25
N SER A 310 -6.68 27.77 6.32
CA SER A 310 -5.36 28.38 6.49
C SER A 310 -4.47 28.06 5.30
N ALA A 311 -3.87 29.08 4.71
CA ALA A 311 -2.85 28.93 3.67
C ALA A 311 -1.63 29.77 4.02
N SER A 312 -0.45 29.15 4.04
CA SER A 312 0.82 29.80 4.39
C SER A 312 1.90 29.47 3.37
N THR A 313 2.48 30.50 2.78
CA THR A 313 3.63 30.43 1.88
C THR A 313 4.51 31.67 2.01
N ALA A 314 5.83 31.51 1.94
CA ALA A 314 6.75 32.65 1.85
C ALA A 314 6.80 33.26 0.42
N SER A 315 6.04 32.71 -0.53
CA SER A 315 6.05 33.08 -1.95
C SER A 315 4.66 33.58 -2.41
N MET A 316 4.14 33.11 -3.53
CA MET A 316 2.84 33.51 -4.08
C MET A 316 1.74 32.53 -3.66
N LEU A 317 0.62 33.10 -3.21
CA LEU A 317 -0.68 32.42 -3.19
C LEU A 317 -1.47 32.86 -4.42
N ARG A 318 -1.84 31.92 -5.29
CA ARG A 318 -2.67 32.18 -6.49
C ARG A 318 -4.05 31.57 -6.31
N THR A 319 -5.08 32.39 -6.39
CA THR A 319 -6.50 32.01 -6.26
C THR A 319 -7.30 32.46 -7.48
N ASP A 320 -6.64 32.64 -8.63
CA ASP A 320 -7.28 33.11 -9.86
C ASP A 320 -8.42 32.16 -10.27
N SER A 321 -9.62 32.72 -10.47
CA SER A 321 -10.84 31.97 -10.81
C SER A 321 -11.21 30.86 -9.80
N ALA A 322 -10.66 30.88 -8.59
CA ALA A 322 -10.97 29.92 -7.54
C ALA A 322 -12.29 30.29 -6.85
N ARG A 323 -13.00 29.29 -6.33
CA ARG A 323 -14.13 29.46 -5.41
C ARG A 323 -13.70 29.00 -4.03
N LEU A 324 -13.44 29.94 -3.13
CA LEU A 324 -12.98 29.67 -1.77
C LEU A 324 -14.09 30.00 -0.77
N ILE A 325 -14.67 28.99 -0.14
CA ILE A 325 -15.75 29.13 0.86
C ILE A 325 -15.23 28.65 2.21
N ALA A 326 -15.12 29.57 3.17
CA ALA A 326 -14.82 29.25 4.56
C ALA A 326 -15.55 30.19 5.53
N GLU A 327 -15.85 29.73 6.74
CA GLU A 327 -16.36 30.60 7.81
C GLU A 327 -15.26 31.53 8.31
N GLN A 328 -14.02 31.03 8.36
CA GLN A 328 -12.83 31.81 8.67
C GLN A 328 -11.70 31.44 7.70
N MET A 329 -10.97 32.47 7.28
CA MET A 329 -9.87 32.34 6.33
C MET A 329 -8.65 33.11 6.83
N THR A 330 -7.53 32.41 6.95
CA THR A 330 -6.21 32.98 7.27
C THR A 330 -5.27 32.74 6.10
N LEU A 331 -4.87 33.80 5.40
CA LEU A 331 -3.95 33.73 4.27
C LEU A 331 -2.67 34.49 4.62
N ASP A 332 -1.55 33.77 4.69
CA ASP A 332 -0.22 34.31 4.94
C ASP A 332 0.65 34.05 3.72
N ALA A 333 0.87 35.09 2.91
CA ALA A 333 1.62 35.02 1.66
C ALA A 333 2.44 36.30 1.44
N HIS A 334 3.60 36.17 0.78
CA HIS A 334 4.36 37.36 0.35
C HIS A 334 3.62 38.12 -0.76
N SER A 335 2.98 37.38 -1.67
CA SER A 335 2.15 37.96 -2.74
C SER A 335 0.88 37.15 -2.95
N LEU A 336 -0.20 37.83 -3.35
CA LEU A 336 -1.51 37.26 -3.63
C LEU A 336 -1.96 37.65 -5.04
N SER A 337 -2.37 36.66 -5.84
CA SER A 337 -3.09 36.85 -7.10
C SER A 337 -4.51 36.31 -6.96
N ASN A 338 -5.53 37.14 -7.20
CA ASN A 338 -6.95 36.75 -7.14
C ASN A 338 -7.73 37.30 -8.34
N VAL A 339 -7.31 36.94 -9.55
CA VAL A 339 -7.96 37.39 -10.79
C VAL A 339 -9.21 36.54 -11.06
N GLY A 340 -10.38 37.16 -10.96
CA GLY A 340 -11.66 36.51 -11.28
C GLY A 340 -12.11 35.43 -10.28
N GLY A 341 -11.49 35.37 -9.10
CA GLY A 341 -11.87 34.54 -7.95
C GLY A 341 -12.56 35.32 -6.85
#